data_AF-A0A7V0IT96-F1
#
_entry.id   AF-A0A7V0IT96-F1
#
_cell.length_a   1.000
_cell.length_b   1.000
_cell.length_c   1.000
_cell.angle_alpha   90.00
_cell.angle_beta   90.00
_cell.angle_gamma   90.00
#
_symmetry.space_group_name_H-M   'P 1'
#
loop_
_entity.id
_entity.type
_entity.pdbx_description
1 polymer ?
#
loop_
_entity_poly.entity_id
_entity_poly.type
_entity_poly.pdbx_seq_one_letter_code
_entity_poly.pdbx_strand_id
1 'polypeptide(L)' 'GSLYMCLFAADGTDLRAALRSGATVDDLVELISSLWATRDDRYSEIRSSRTNDLTKVEMSYIGG' A
#
# COMPACT_ATOMS: atom_id res chain seq x y z
N GLY A 1 -3.49 1.19 14.58
CA GLY A 1 -2.13 1.41 14.07
C GLY A 1 -2.04 0.50 12.91
N SER A 2 -2.12 1.05 11.70
CA SER A 2 -2.66 0.29 10.57
C SER A 2 -1.60 0.01 9.52
N LEU A 3 -1.65 -1.20 8.97
CA LEU A 3 -0.85 -1.63 7.84
C LEU A 3 -1.58 -1.23 6.55
N TYR A 4 -0.89 -0.47 5.70
CA TYR A 4 -1.36 -0.11 4.36
C TYR A 4 -0.47 -0.78 3.33
N MET A 5 -1.08 -1.34 2.28
CA MET A 5 -0.37 -2.06 1.22
C MET A 5 0.04 -1.15 0.04
N CYS A 6 -0.51 0.08 0.00
CA CYS A 6 -0.20 1.15 -0.92
C CYS A 6 -0.13 2.50 -0.21
N LEU A 7 0.76 3.40 -0.64
CA LEU A 7 0.82 4.78 -0.14
C LEU A 7 -0.45 5.59 -0.45
N PHE A 8 -1.26 5.12 -1.40
CA PHE A 8 -2.50 5.77 -1.84
C PHE A 8 -3.76 4.99 -1.42
N ALA A 9 -3.64 4.00 -0.53
CA ALA A 9 -4.77 3.19 -0.09
C ALA A 9 -5.74 4.02 0.80
N ALA A 10 -7.05 3.81 0.62
CA ALA A 10 -8.09 4.45 1.42
C ALA A 10 -8.22 3.81 2.81
N ASP A 11 -8.06 2.49 2.88
CA ASP A 11 -8.22 1.69 4.09
C ASP A 11 -6.97 0.87 4.39
N GLY A 12 -6.77 0.55 5.66
CA GLY A 12 -5.65 -0.24 6.14
C GLY A 12 -6.09 -1.25 7.20
N THR A 13 -5.28 -2.29 7.42
CA THR A 13 -5.57 -3.33 8.41
C THR A 13 -5.08 -2.91 9.79
N ASP A 14 -5.94 -2.93 10.82
CA ASP A 14 -5.54 -2.48 12.17
C ASP A 14 -4.65 -3.49 12.90
N LEU A 15 -3.35 -3.43 12.65
CA LEU A 15 -2.34 -4.26 13.31
C LEU A 15 -2.26 -4.00 14.82
N ARG A 16 -2.63 -2.80 15.28
CA ARG A 16 -2.65 -2.48 16.72
C ARG A 16 -3.71 -3.29 17.46
N ALA A 17 -4.84 -3.57 16.84
CA ALA A 17 -5.87 -4.41 17.45
C ALA A 17 -5.34 -5.83 17.68
N ALA A 18 -4.70 -6.43 16.66
CA ALA A 18 -4.08 -7.76 16.75
C ALA A 18 -3.00 -7.83 17.85
N LEU A 19 -2.13 -6.82 17.94
CA LEU A 19 -1.12 -6.75 19.00
C LEU A 19 -1.74 -6.64 20.40
N ARG A 20 -2.81 -5.87 20.54
CA ARG A 20 -3.50 -5.67 21.83
C ARG A 20 -4.35 -6.88 22.25
N SER A 21 -4.79 -7.71 21.31
CA SER A 21 -5.47 -8.96 21.59
C SER A 21 -4.51 -10.10 21.95
N GLY A 22 -3.20 -9.84 22.01
CA GLY A 22 -2.20 -10.84 22.39
C GLY A 22 -1.83 -11.80 21.26
N ALA A 23 -1.93 -11.37 19.99
CA ALA A 23 -1.46 -12.15 18.86
C ALA A 23 0.01 -12.58 19.05
N THR A 24 0.27 -13.85 18.77
CA THR A 24 1.61 -14.42 18.79
C THR A 24 2.42 -13.97 17.57
N VAL A 25 3.72 -14.26 17.56
CA VAL A 25 4.56 -14.00 16.39
C VAL A 25 4.03 -14.75 15.16
N ASP A 26 3.62 -16.00 15.34
CA ASP A 26 3.10 -16.82 14.24
C ASP A 26 1.78 -16.25 13.69
N ASP A 27 0.88 -15.78 14.55
CA ASP A 27 -0.36 -15.10 14.13
C ASP A 27 -0.07 -13.84 13.29
N LEU A 28 0.95 -13.06 13.69
CA LEU A 28 1.34 -11.86 12.95
C LEU A 28 1.98 -12.20 11.61
N VAL A 29 2.79 -13.27 11.55
CA VAL A 29 3.39 -13.77 10.31
C VAL A 29 2.30 -14.24 9.35
N GLU A 30 1.31 -14.99 9.82
CA GLU A 30 0.17 -15.44 9.01
C GLU A 30 -0.67 -14.25 8.52
N LEU A 31 -0.98 -13.29 9.41
CA LEU A 31 -1.73 -12.09 9.04
C LEU A 31 -1.00 -11.27 7.96
N ILE A 32 0.29 -11.00 8.13
CA ILE A 32 1.03 -10.17 7.17
C ILE A 32 1.24 -10.92 5.86
N SER A 33 1.57 -12.21 5.91
CA SER A 33 1.79 -13.02 4.71
C SER A 33 0.53 -13.19 3.88
N SER A 34 -0.63 -13.41 4.50
CA SER A 34 -1.91 -13.51 3.81
C SER A 34 -2.28 -12.19 3.10
N LEU A 35 -2.11 -11.05 3.78
CA LEU A 35 -2.31 -9.72 3.18
C LEU A 35 -1.36 -9.46 2.02
N TRP A 36 -0.10 -9.89 2.14
CA TRP A 36 0.89 -9.72 1.08
C TRP A 36 0.61 -10.60 -0.14
N ALA A 37 0.16 -11.84 0.08
CA ALA A 37 -0.13 -12.80 -0.98
C ALA A 37 -1.28 -12.35 -1.90
N THR A 38 -2.23 -11.56 -1.38
CA THR A 38 -3.39 -11.07 -2.15
C THR A 38 -3.24 -9.63 -2.64
N ARG A 39 -2.05 -9.01 -2.45
CA ARG A 39 -1.83 -7.61 -2.81
C ARG A 39 -1.80 -7.42 -4.33
N ASP A 40 -2.72 -6.60 -4.86
CA ASP A 40 -2.73 -6.13 -6.26
C ASP A 40 -2.72 -4.59 -6.37
N ASP A 41 -2.30 -3.90 -5.30
CA ASP A 41 -2.20 -2.44 -5.31
C ASP A 41 -1.12 -1.92 -6.28
N ARG A 42 -1.56 -1.20 -7.30
CA ARG A 42 -0.70 -0.56 -8.32
C ARG A 42 -1.25 0.79 -8.73
N TYR A 43 -1.59 1.61 -7.74
CA TYR A 43 -2.27 2.90 -7.92
C TYR A 43 -1.56 3.81 -8.95
N SER A 44 -0.26 4.05 -8.78
CA SER A 44 0.49 4.95 -9.67
C SER A 44 0.55 4.43 -11.11
N GLU A 45 0.59 3.12 -11.31
CA GLU A 45 0.54 2.48 -12.63
C GLU A 45 -0.84 2.67 -13.27
N ILE A 46 -1.92 2.36 -12.54
CA ILE A 46 -3.31 2.57 -13.01
C ILE A 46 -3.59 4.03 -13.32
N ARG A 47 -3.10 4.95 -12.48
CA ARG A 47 -3.26 6.38 -12.71
C ARG A 47 -2.50 6.79 -13.97
N SER A 48 -1.27 6.32 -14.14
CA SER A 48 -0.46 6.63 -15.31
C SER A 48 -1.09 6.08 -16.58
N SER A 49 -1.60 4.84 -16.57
CA SER A 49 -2.25 4.23 -17.74
C SER A 49 -3.50 4.98 -18.22
N ARG A 50 -4.19 5.68 -17.31
CA ARG A 50 -5.33 6.57 -17.63
C ARG A 50 -4.91 7.96 -18.13
N THR A 51 -3.63 8.30 -18.06
CA THR A 51 -3.09 9.61 -18.44
C THR A 51 -1.93 9.50 -19.44
N ASN A 52 -1.80 8.36 -20.13
CA ASN A 52 -0.68 8.09 -21.03
C ASN A 52 -0.52 9.14 -22.14
N ASP A 53 -1.64 9.73 -22.60
CA ASP A 53 -1.65 10.72 -23.68
C ASP A 53 -1.41 12.15 -23.20
N LEU A 54 -1.24 12.37 -21.89
CA LEU A 54 -0.94 13.69 -21.33
C LEU A 54 0.56 13.91 -21.27
N THR A 55 1.02 15.06 -21.77
CA THR A 55 2.42 15.49 -21.63
C THR A 55 2.77 15.63 -20.15
N LYS A 56 3.67 14.78 -19.65
CA LYS A 56 4.24 14.92 -18.30
C LYS A 56 5.37 15.93 -18.32
N VAL A 57 5.38 16.80 -17.31
CA VAL A 57 6.55 17.63 -17.01
C VAL A 57 7.44 16.84 -16.06
N GLU A 58 8.70 16.70 -16.42
CA GLU A 58 9.69 16.00 -15.61
C GLU A 58 10.04 16.80 -14.35
N MET A 59 10.18 16.14 -13.19
CA MET A 59 10.53 16.81 -11.93
C MET A 59 11.87 17.56 -12.03
N SER A 60 12.82 17.04 -12.83
CA SER A 60 14.09 17.70 -13.11
C SER A 60 13.94 19.04 -13.84
N TYR A 61 12.85 19.23 -14.59
CA TYR A 61 12.56 20.47 -15.31
C TYR A 61 11.96 21.55 -14.39
N ILE A 62 11.29 21.18 -13.29
CA ILE A 62 10.62 22.10 -12.36
C ILE A 62 11.31 22.27 -11.01
N GLY A 63 12.55 21.81 -10.87
CA GLY A 63 13.39 22.11 -9.71
C GLY A 63 13.56 20.99 -8.68
N GLY A 64 13.11 19.76 -8.97
CA GLY A 64 13.32 18.59 -8.11
C GLY A 64 12.23 18.38 -7.07
#